data_AF-A0A350ARE8-F1
#
_entry.id   AF-A0A350ARE8-F1
#
_cell.length_a   1.000
_cell.length_b   1.000
_cell.length_c   1.000
_cell.angle_alpha   90.00
_cell.angle_beta   90.00
_cell.angle_gamma   90.00
#
_symmetry.space_group_name_H-M   'P 1'
#
loop_
_entity.id
_entity.type
_entity.pdbx_description
1 polymer ?
#
loop_
_entity_poly.entity_id
_entity_poly.type
_entity_poly.pdbx_seq_one_letter_code
_entity_poly.pdbx_strand_id
1 'polypeptide(L)'
;MLTQKMIFTSQNDSMLTLGDASKFGVTLGDSGRLLSIVAGEILVGRTVGNVLEGALSRIYLREHTRQGVALHCIMGPNCKLIDFTVSGSKVRWSGDVVGLSIDLTLSVDSDASSLVWS
;
A
#
# COMPACT_ATOMS: atom_id res chain seq x y z
N MET A 1 11.38 27.01 18.70
CA MET A 1 10.75 25.70 18.45
C MET A 1 9.31 25.94 18.03
N LEU A 2 8.99 25.76 16.75
CA LEU A 2 7.62 25.86 16.24
C LEU A 2 6.98 24.47 16.36
N THR A 3 6.08 24.30 17.33
CA THR A 3 5.29 23.09 17.47
C THR A 3 4.22 23.10 16.39
N GLN A 4 4.45 22.39 15.29
CA GLN A 4 3.45 22.21 14.25
C GLN A 4 2.29 21.40 14.82
N LYS A 5 1.14 22.06 15.00
CA LYS A 5 -0.08 21.42 15.49
C LYS A 5 -0.64 20.56 14.34
N MET A 6 -0.32 19.27 14.34
CA MET A 6 -0.97 18.30 13.44
C MET A 6 -2.45 18.21 13.82
N ILE A 7 -3.31 18.69 12.92
CA ILE A 7 -4.75 18.55 13.03
C ILE A 7 -5.07 17.17 12.45
N PHE A 8 -5.42 16.22 13.31
CA PHE A 8 -5.96 14.93 12.88
C PHE A 8 -7.45 15.12 12.58
N THR A 9 -7.78 15.32 11.32
CA THR A 9 -9.15 15.12 10.84
C THR A 9 -9.38 13.61 10.75
N SER A 10 -10.20 13.06 11.64
CA SER A 10 -10.73 11.70 11.48
C SER A 10 -11.75 11.74 10.33
N GLN A 11 -11.27 11.57 9.11
CA GLN A 11 -12.16 11.11 8.06
C GLN A 11 -12.58 9.69 8.44
N ASN A 12 -13.87 9.38 8.29
CA ASN A 12 -14.36 8.01 8.45
C ASN A 12 -13.66 7.18 7.37
N ASP A 13 -12.54 6.54 7.72
CA ASP A 13 -11.70 5.78 6.80
C ASP A 13 -12.50 4.62 6.24
N SER A 14 -12.96 4.75 5.00
CA SER A 14 -13.56 3.64 4.27
C SER A 14 -12.46 2.64 3.93
N MET A 15 -12.52 1.46 4.55
CA MET A 15 -11.65 0.35 4.18
C MET A 15 -12.18 -0.31 2.89
N LEU A 16 -11.27 -0.60 1.98
CA LEU A 16 -11.54 -1.36 0.77
C LEU A 16 -10.97 -2.76 0.93
N THR A 17 -11.73 -3.79 0.56
CA THR A 17 -11.20 -5.15 0.44
C THR A 17 -11.18 -5.58 -1.02
N LEU A 18 -10.01 -5.98 -1.50
CA LEU A 18 -9.83 -6.67 -2.78
C LEU A 18 -9.96 -8.18 -2.53
N GLY A 19 -10.77 -8.85 -3.35
CA GLY A 19 -11.03 -10.27 -3.20
C GLY A 19 -12.12 -10.58 -2.17
N ASP A 20 -12.01 -11.74 -1.52
CA ASP A 20 -12.97 -12.28 -0.56
C ASP A 20 -12.26 -12.55 0.76
N ALA A 21 -12.59 -11.78 1.80
CA ALA A 21 -11.97 -11.92 3.12
C ALA A 21 -12.21 -13.29 3.77
N SER A 22 -13.25 -14.03 3.39
CA SER A 22 -13.51 -15.39 3.88
C SER A 22 -12.62 -16.45 3.19
N LYS A 23 -12.03 -16.12 2.04
CA LYS A 23 -11.13 -17.00 1.27
C LYS A 23 -9.72 -16.45 1.24
N PHE A 24 -9.47 -15.44 0.42
CA PHE A 24 -8.21 -14.74 0.32
C PHE A 24 -8.48 -13.30 -0.10
N GLY A 25 -8.06 -12.36 0.73
CA GLY A 25 -8.42 -10.95 0.59
C GLY A 25 -7.33 -10.01 1.06
N VAL A 26 -7.31 -8.83 0.46
CA VAL A 26 -6.40 -7.74 0.81
C VAL A 26 -7.19 -6.52 1.21
N THR A 27 -6.97 -6.02 2.42
CA THR A 27 -7.63 -4.81 2.92
C THR A 27 -6.69 -3.63 2.78
N LEU A 28 -7.23 -2.54 2.22
CA LEU A 28 -6.56 -1.27 1.97
C LEU A 28 -7.32 -0.15 2.69
N GLY A 29 -6.60 0.87 3.14
CA GLY A 29 -7.16 2.16 3.52
C GLY A 29 -7.55 2.99 2.30
N ASP A 30 -8.27 4.08 2.54
CA ASP A 30 -8.74 5.06 1.57
C ASP A 30 -7.61 5.66 0.70
N SER A 31 -6.42 5.84 1.28
CA SER A 31 -5.23 6.36 0.60
C SER A 31 -4.41 5.26 -0.08
N GLY A 32 -4.95 4.05 -0.23
CA GLY A 32 -4.24 2.91 -0.79
C GLY A 32 -3.16 2.32 0.11
N ARG A 33 -3.20 2.58 1.41
CA ARG A 33 -2.28 1.91 2.35
C ARG A 33 -2.72 0.47 2.54
N LEU A 34 -1.82 -0.47 2.34
CA LEU A 34 -2.07 -1.86 2.69
C LEU A 34 -2.28 -2.00 4.20
N LEU A 35 -3.37 -2.62 4.65
CA LEU A 35 -3.69 -2.83 6.05
C LEU A 35 -3.54 -4.31 6.45
N SER A 36 -4.07 -5.23 5.64
CA SER A 36 -3.98 -6.66 5.93
C SER A 36 -4.07 -7.51 4.68
N ILE A 37 -3.52 -8.72 4.79
CA ILE A 37 -3.69 -9.80 3.81
C ILE A 37 -4.14 -11.01 4.61
N VAL A 38 -5.28 -11.57 4.25
CA VAL A 38 -5.90 -12.69 4.95
C VAL A 38 -6.16 -13.85 3.99
N ALA A 39 -6.10 -15.07 4.53
CA ALA A 39 -6.51 -16.30 3.88
C ALA A 39 -7.51 -17.02 4.81
N GLY A 40 -8.79 -16.65 4.73
CA GLY A 40 -9.82 -16.99 5.72
C GLY A 40 -9.42 -16.45 7.10
N GLU A 41 -9.29 -17.34 8.07
CA GLU A 41 -8.89 -16.99 9.45
C GLU A 41 -7.38 -16.74 9.61
N ILE A 42 -6.58 -16.93 8.56
CA ILE A 42 -5.12 -16.80 8.62
C ILE A 42 -4.70 -15.39 8.22
N LEU A 43 -4.05 -14.66 9.11
CA LEU A 43 -3.31 -13.44 8.75
C LEU A 43 -2.00 -13.83 8.06
N VAL A 44 -1.83 -13.46 6.79
CA VAL A 44 -0.61 -13.76 6.01
C VAL A 44 0.55 -12.85 6.42
N GLY A 45 0.25 -11.63 6.87
CA GLY A 45 1.23 -10.67 7.37
C GLY A 45 1.58 -10.86 8.85
N ARG A 46 2.64 -10.18 9.30
CA ARG A 46 3.03 -10.18 10.73
C ARG A 46 2.07 -9.38 11.60
N THR A 47 1.51 -8.30 11.06
CA THR A 47 0.66 -7.35 11.80
C THR A 47 -0.44 -6.81 10.92
N VAL A 48 -1.56 -6.46 11.53
CA VAL A 48 -2.57 -5.60 10.91
C VAL A 48 -2.06 -4.16 10.97
N GLY A 49 -2.12 -3.48 9.83
CA GLY A 49 -1.75 -2.08 9.70
C GLY A 49 -2.79 -1.14 10.31
N ASN A 50 -2.37 0.09 10.54
CA ASN A 50 -3.27 1.18 10.95
C ASN A 50 -3.34 2.25 9.86
N VAL A 51 -4.26 3.20 10.04
CA VAL A 51 -4.57 4.23 9.04
C VAL A 51 -3.41 5.23 8.83
N LEU A 52 -2.54 5.38 9.83
CA LEU A 52 -1.39 6.29 9.79
C LEU A 52 -0.17 5.62 9.14
N GLU A 53 0.13 4.40 9.56
CA GLU A 53 1.38 3.70 9.21
C GLU A 53 1.19 2.66 8.10
N GLY A 54 -0.04 2.25 7.81
CA GLY A 54 -0.30 1.04 7.04
C GLY A 54 0.24 -0.20 7.74
N ALA A 55 0.33 -1.30 6.99
CA ALA A 55 0.98 -2.54 7.39
C ALA A 55 2.50 -2.44 7.22
N LEU A 56 3.24 -3.42 7.75
CA LEU A 56 4.70 -3.44 7.68
C LEU A 56 5.27 -3.69 6.28
N SER A 57 4.45 -4.16 5.35
CA SER A 57 4.85 -4.43 3.96
C SER A 57 5.17 -3.14 3.22
N ARG A 58 6.34 -3.09 2.59
CA ARG A 58 6.83 -1.93 1.83
C ARG A 58 7.52 -2.36 0.56
N ILE A 59 7.40 -1.56 -0.49
CA ILE A 59 8.17 -1.71 -1.73
C ILE A 59 8.96 -0.42 -1.93
N TYR A 60 10.24 -0.57 -2.29
CA TYR A 60 11.15 0.55 -2.49
C TYR A 60 11.78 0.50 -3.87
N LEU A 61 11.82 1.65 -4.54
CA LEU A 61 12.73 1.90 -5.65
C LEU A 61 14.11 2.27 -5.08
N ARG A 62 15.16 1.62 -5.58
CA ARG A 62 16.54 1.88 -5.17
C ARG A 62 17.26 2.67 -6.25
N GLU A 63 17.74 3.85 -5.89
CA GLU A 63 18.57 4.68 -6.77
C GLU A 63 20.03 4.56 -6.33
N HIS A 64 20.88 4.08 -7.23
CA HIS A 64 22.32 3.95 -7.00
C HIS A 64 23.02 5.19 -7.57
N THR A 65 23.61 5.99 -6.68
CA THR A 65 24.36 7.21 -7.03
C THR A 65 25.84 7.04 -6.67
N ARG A 66 26.68 8.02 -7.01
CA ARG A 66 28.08 8.04 -6.58
C ARG A 66 28.24 8.19 -5.07
N GLN A 67 27.21 8.71 -4.40
CA GLN A 67 27.19 9.03 -2.97
C GLN A 67 26.58 7.89 -2.13
N GLY A 68 25.99 6.87 -2.77
CA GLY A 68 25.41 5.72 -2.08
C GLY A 68 24.10 5.26 -2.71
N VAL A 69 23.26 4.61 -1.89
CA VAL A 69 21.94 4.10 -2.30
C VAL A 69 20.86 4.92 -1.61
N ALA A 70 19.99 5.56 -2.40
CA ALA A 70 18.77 6.18 -1.92
C ALA A 70 17.59 5.19 -2.04
N LEU A 71 16.72 5.18 -1.03
CA LEU A 71 15.52 4.35 -1.01
C LEU A 71 14.29 5.23 -1.11
N HIS A 72 13.51 5.04 -2.18
CA HIS A 72 12.27 5.76 -2.42
C HIS A 72 11.09 4.82 -2.19
N CYS A 73 10.27 5.10 -1.16
CA CYS A 73 9.11 4.28 -0.84
C CYS A 73 8.05 4.42 -1.94
N ILE A 74 7.72 3.33 -2.62
CA ILE A 74 6.69 3.30 -3.69
C ILE A 74 5.45 2.48 -3.28
N MET A 75 5.48 1.84 -2.10
CA MET A 75 4.31 1.30 -1.43
C MET A 75 4.56 1.26 0.08
N GLY A 76 3.59 1.72 0.87
CA GLY A 76 3.66 1.80 2.32
C GLY A 76 3.58 3.24 2.84
N PRO A 77 3.90 3.48 4.12
CA PRO A 77 3.88 4.82 4.68
C PRO A 77 4.91 5.73 3.96
N ASN A 78 4.53 6.99 3.74
CA ASN A 78 5.30 7.97 2.97
C ASN A 78 5.57 7.55 1.51
N CYS A 79 4.65 6.80 0.90
CA CYS A 79 4.66 6.48 -0.52
C CYS A 79 4.85 7.74 -1.39
N LYS A 80 5.70 7.64 -2.42
CA LYS A 80 5.95 8.70 -3.40
C LYS A 80 4.96 8.70 -4.57
N LEU A 81 4.27 7.58 -4.80
CA LEU A 81 3.21 7.50 -5.80
C LEU A 81 1.97 8.20 -5.26
N ILE A 82 1.48 9.19 -6.00
CA ILE A 82 0.43 10.12 -5.54
C ILE A 82 -0.95 9.75 -6.09
N ASP A 83 -0.98 9.02 -7.20
CA ASP A 83 -2.22 8.59 -7.83
C ASP A 83 -2.57 7.18 -7.36
N PHE A 84 -3.85 6.99 -7.06
CA PHE A 84 -4.38 5.74 -6.55
C PHE A 84 -5.71 5.43 -7.23
N THR A 85 -5.81 4.24 -7.82
CA THR A 85 -7.03 3.80 -8.49
C THR A 85 -7.33 2.35 -8.17
N VAL A 86 -8.62 2.04 -8.02
CA VAL A 86 -9.12 0.71 -7.70
C VAL A 86 -10.05 0.28 -8.82
N SER A 87 -9.89 -0.95 -9.29
CA SER A 87 -10.76 -1.53 -10.33
C SER A 87 -10.89 -3.03 -10.13
N GLY A 88 -12.08 -3.47 -9.73
CA GLY A 88 -12.36 -4.89 -9.46
C GLY A 88 -11.42 -5.46 -8.40
N SER A 89 -10.70 -6.53 -8.72
CA SER A 89 -9.72 -7.18 -7.84
C SER A 89 -8.30 -6.58 -7.95
N LYS A 90 -8.17 -5.40 -8.55
CA LYS A 90 -6.89 -4.73 -8.76
C LYS A 90 -6.86 -3.35 -8.14
N VAL A 91 -5.67 -2.94 -7.79
CA VAL A 91 -5.36 -1.59 -7.35
C VAL A 91 -4.05 -1.15 -7.97
N ARG A 92 -3.99 0.11 -8.39
CA ARG A 92 -2.82 0.72 -9.02
C ARG A 92 -2.43 1.98 -8.27
N TRP A 93 -1.13 2.09 -7.99
CA TRP A 93 -0.46 3.30 -7.58
C TRP A 93 0.39 3.80 -8.74
N SER A 94 0.34 5.11 -9.03
CA SER A 94 1.16 5.69 -10.09
C SER A 94 1.74 7.05 -9.71
N GLY A 95 2.83 7.42 -10.38
CA GLY A 95 3.47 8.72 -10.22
C GLY A 95 4.94 8.71 -10.65
N ASP A 96 5.55 9.89 -10.60
CA ASP A 96 6.96 10.06 -10.95
C ASP A 96 7.86 10.00 -9.71
N VAL A 97 8.88 9.14 -9.75
CA VAL A 97 9.89 9.01 -8.70
C VAL A 97 11.25 9.08 -9.34
N VAL A 98 12.07 10.05 -8.93
CA VAL A 98 13.42 10.30 -9.49
C VAL A 98 13.48 10.35 -11.02
N GLY A 99 12.46 10.95 -11.64
CA GLY A 99 12.35 11.09 -13.09
C GLY A 99 11.89 9.83 -13.84
N LEU A 100 11.51 8.77 -13.12
CA LEU A 100 10.89 7.57 -13.67
C LEU A 100 9.40 7.60 -13.42
N SER A 101 8.61 7.43 -14.48
CA SER A 101 7.18 7.17 -14.35
C SER A 101 6.99 5.73 -13.91
N ILE A 102 6.43 5.54 -12.72
CA ILE A 102 6.21 4.25 -12.09
C ILE A 102 4.72 3.96 -12.04
N ASP A 103 4.39 2.75 -12.46
CA ASP A 103 3.10 2.12 -12.26
C ASP A 103 3.29 0.85 -11.45
N LEU A 104 2.68 0.80 -10.27
CA LEU A 104 2.68 -0.36 -9.41
C LEU A 104 1.26 -0.87 -9.28
N THR A 105 1.01 -2.10 -9.69
CA THR A 105 -0.31 -2.73 -9.58
C THR A 105 -0.25 -3.91 -8.63
N LEU A 106 -1.22 -3.99 -7.72
CA LEU A 106 -1.53 -5.20 -6.97
C LEU A 106 -2.79 -5.83 -7.56
N SER A 107 -2.69 -7.10 -7.95
CA SER A 107 -3.82 -7.92 -8.35
C SER A 107 -4.05 -9.02 -7.30
N VAL A 108 -5.31 -9.26 -6.96
CA VAL A 108 -5.72 -10.32 -6.02
C VAL A 108 -6.58 -11.34 -6.74
N ASP A 109 -6.27 -12.62 -6.54
CA ASP A 109 -7.08 -13.75 -6.97
C ASP A 109 -7.47 -14.56 -5.73
N SER A 110 -8.75 -14.48 -5.38
CA SER A 110 -9.29 -15.13 -4.19
C SER A 110 -9.42 -16.64 -4.33
N ASP A 111 -9.69 -17.14 -5.53
CA ASP A 111 -9.89 -18.56 -5.75
C ASP A 111 -8.54 -19.30 -5.83
N ALA A 112 -7.54 -18.66 -6.43
CA ALA A 112 -6.16 -19.16 -6.42
C ALA A 112 -5.41 -18.86 -5.11
N SER A 113 -6.02 -18.10 -4.18
CA SER A 113 -5.39 -17.65 -2.93
C SER A 113 -4.03 -16.98 -3.15
N SER A 114 -3.98 -16.07 -4.14
CA SER A 114 -2.74 -15.45 -4.59
C SER A 114 -2.86 -13.96 -4.79
N LEU A 115 -1.72 -13.28 -4.75
CA LEU A 115 -1.58 -11.89 -5.12
C LEU A 115 -0.33 -11.70 -5.97
N VAL A 116 -0.37 -10.71 -6.86
CA VAL A 116 0.74 -10.37 -7.75
C VAL A 116 0.98 -8.88 -7.71
N TRP A 117 2.23 -8.50 -7.53
CA TRP A 117 2.74 -7.15 -7.78
C TRP A 117 3.33 -7.10 -9.18
N SER A 118 2.92 -6.12 -9.99
CA SER A 118 3.38 -5.92 -11.38
C SER A 118 3.57 -4.45 -11.71
#